data_AF-A0A425WJ57-F1
#
_entry.id   AF-A0A425WJ57-F1
#
_cell.length_a   1.000
_cell.length_b   1.000
_cell.length_c   1.000
_cell.angle_alpha   90.00
_cell.angle_beta   90.00
_cell.angle_gamma   90.00
#
_symmetry.space_group_name_H-M   'P 1'
#
loop_
_entity.id
_entity.type
_entity.pdbx_description
1 polymer ?
#
loop_
_entity_poly.entity_id
_entity_poly.type
_entity_poly.pdbx_seq_one_letter_code
_entity_poly.pdbx_strand_id
1 'polypeptide(L)'
;MSEKTWVAANGQEITEEMIGRWCDAYEHGEFPEGERTVGGVVHGRPPLSTEGTAVISIKVPIGMKRAVERKAKSAGMSTSAYARAALADKLLGVERHGM
;
A
#
# COMPACT_ATOMS: atom_id res chain seq x y z
N MET A 1 -0.94 38.68 -19.98
CA MET A 1 -0.50 37.37 -19.45
C MET A 1 -1.37 36.32 -20.10
N SER A 2 -0.80 35.28 -20.70
CA SER A 2 -1.56 34.30 -21.49
C SER A 2 -2.46 33.47 -20.58
N GLU A 3 -3.78 33.61 -20.72
CA GLU A 3 -4.76 32.73 -20.09
C GLU A 3 -4.55 31.31 -20.63
N LYS A 4 -4.23 30.38 -19.72
CA LYS A 4 -3.97 29.00 -20.06
C LYS A 4 -5.31 28.27 -19.96
N THR A 5 -5.91 27.96 -21.11
CA THR A 5 -7.17 27.21 -21.17
C THR A 5 -6.89 25.74 -20.94
N TRP A 6 -7.49 25.16 -19.91
CA TRP A 6 -7.39 23.75 -19.59
C TRP A 6 -8.73 23.08 -19.89
N VAL A 7 -8.72 21.90 -20.50
CA VAL A 7 -9.94 21.14 -20.79
C VAL A 7 -9.85 19.77 -20.13
N ALA A 8 -10.83 19.45 -19.28
CA ALA A 8 -10.92 18.17 -18.61
C ALA A 8 -11.29 17.05 -19.58
N ALA A 9 -11.09 15.79 -19.16
CA ALA A 9 -11.38 14.61 -19.99
C ALA A 9 -12.85 14.49 -20.42
N ASN A 10 -13.77 15.15 -19.71
CA ASN A 10 -15.19 15.24 -20.04
C ASN A 10 -15.53 16.42 -20.97
N GLY A 11 -14.53 17.16 -21.47
CA GLY A 11 -14.72 18.32 -22.34
C GLY A 11 -15.03 19.63 -21.60
N GLN A 12 -15.03 19.63 -20.27
CA GLN A 12 -15.27 20.83 -19.47
C GLN A 12 -14.03 21.74 -19.46
N GLU A 13 -14.21 23.01 -19.82
CA GLU A 13 -13.15 24.01 -19.65
C GLU A 13 -12.97 24.32 -18.16
N ILE A 14 -11.72 24.26 -17.69
CA ILE A 14 -11.32 24.59 -16.33
C ILE A 14 -10.68 25.98 -16.36
N THR A 15 -11.29 26.90 -15.62
CA THR A 15 -10.79 28.26 -15.45
C THR A 15 -9.96 28.38 -14.17
N GLU A 16 -9.12 29.41 -14.09
CA GLU A 16 -8.32 29.70 -12.89
C GLU A 16 -9.21 29.96 -11.65
N GLU A 17 -10.38 30.57 -11.86
CA GLU A 17 -11.37 30.80 -10.80
C GLU A 17 -11.95 29.50 -10.25
N MET A 18 -12.15 28.48 -11.10
CA MET A 18 -12.60 27.17 -10.68
C MET A 18 -11.53 26.45 -9.86
N ILE A 19 -10.27 26.56 -10.28
CA ILE A 19 -9.12 26.01 -9.54
C ILE A 19 -9.02 26.66 -8.16
N GLY A 20 -9.15 27.99 -8.08
CA GLY A 20 -9.13 28.72 -6.80
C GLY A 20 -10.22 28.24 -5.84
N ARG A 21 -11.46 28.11 -6.34
CA ARG A 21 -12.59 27.62 -5.53
C ARG A 21 -12.39 26.18 -5.04
N TRP A 22 -11.78 25.31 -5.84
CA TRP A 22 -11.48 23.94 -5.40
C TRP A 22 -10.36 23.89 -4.38
N CYS A 23 -9.30 24.68 -4.55
CA CYS A 23 -8.23 24.81 -3.55
C CYS A 23 -8.78 25.23 -2.19
N ASP A 24 -9.59 26.30 -2.17
CA ASP A 24 -10.21 26.80 -0.93
C ASP A 24 -11.09 25.72 -0.28
N ALA A 25 -11.93 25.03 -1.06
CA ALA A 25 -12.79 23.96 -0.54
C ALA A 25 -11.96 22.81 0.07
N TYR A 26 -10.92 22.34 -0.62
CA TYR A 26 -10.09 21.23 -0.14
C TYR A 26 -9.27 21.59 1.10
N GLU A 27 -8.78 22.82 1.23
CA GLU A 27 -8.10 23.29 2.45
C GLU A 27 -9.03 23.26 3.67
N HIS A 28 -10.34 23.47 3.46
CA HIS A 28 -11.36 23.40 4.50
C HIS A 28 -11.94 21.98 4.68
N GLY A 29 -11.46 21.00 3.93
CA GLY A 29 -11.97 19.62 3.95
C GLY A 29 -13.37 19.48 3.34
N GLU A 30 -13.81 20.46 2.56
CA GLU A 30 -15.06 20.43 1.81
C GLU A 30 -14.79 19.86 0.42
N PHE A 31 -15.66 18.95 -0.02
CA PHE A 31 -15.54 18.30 -1.33
C PHE A 31 -16.69 18.75 -2.21
N PRO A 32 -16.42 19.19 -3.47
CA PRO A 32 -17.46 19.55 -4.43
C PRO A 32 -18.49 18.42 -4.64
N GLU A 33 -19.72 18.76 -5.04
CA GLU A 33 -20.78 17.77 -5.27
C GLU A 33 -20.34 16.64 -6.22
N GLY A 34 -20.47 15.39 -5.75
CA GLY A 34 -20.06 14.20 -6.50
C GLY A 34 -18.66 13.70 -6.12
N GLU A 35 -17.84 14.52 -5.47
CA GLU A 35 -16.58 14.08 -4.87
C GLU A 35 -16.84 13.54 -3.47
N ARG A 36 -16.26 12.38 -3.20
CA ARG A 36 -16.32 11.73 -1.89
C ARG A 36 -14.89 11.44 -1.49
N THR A 37 -14.56 11.61 -0.22
CA THR A 37 -13.32 11.00 0.30
C THR A 37 -13.39 9.50 0.00
N VAL A 38 -12.33 8.94 -0.58
CA VAL A 38 -12.25 7.53 -1.01
C VAL A 38 -12.25 6.51 0.15
N GLY A 39 -12.75 6.89 1.32
CA GLY A 39 -12.85 6.08 2.51
C GLY A 39 -12.56 6.90 3.75
N GLY A 40 -13.24 6.56 4.84
CA GLY A 40 -12.88 7.09 6.15
C GLY A 40 -11.40 6.87 6.42
N VAL A 41 -10.74 7.85 7.06
CA VAL A 41 -9.35 7.70 7.50
C VAL A 41 -9.28 6.47 8.40
N VAL A 42 -8.73 5.38 7.86
CA VAL A 42 -8.50 4.17 8.65
C VAL A 42 -7.28 4.43 9.51
N HIS A 43 -7.52 4.81 10.76
CA HIS A 43 -6.45 4.90 11.76
C HIS A 43 -5.89 3.50 12.02
N GLY A 44 -4.69 3.23 11.48
CA GLY A 44 -4.03 1.95 11.63
C GLY A 44 -2.94 1.75 10.59
N ARG A 45 -2.20 0.64 10.69
CA ARG A 45 -1.27 0.24 9.64
C ARG A 45 -2.08 -0.12 8.38
N PRO A 46 -1.73 0.42 7.20
CA PRO A 46 -2.35 -0.02 5.95
C PRO A 46 -2.35 -1.54 5.83
N PRO A 47 -3.41 -2.15 5.27
CA PRO A 47 -3.47 -3.59 5.09
C PRO A 47 -2.25 -4.06 4.29
N LEU A 48 -1.69 -5.21 4.67
CA LEU A 48 -0.46 -5.75 4.06
C LEU A 48 -0.64 -6.16 2.59
N SER A 49 -1.88 -6.32 2.13
CA SER A 49 -2.25 -6.65 0.75
C SER A 49 -3.70 -6.23 0.48
N THR A 50 -3.99 -5.85 -0.77
CA THR A 50 -5.34 -5.61 -1.30
C THR A 50 -6.17 -6.89 -1.39
N GLU A 51 -5.53 -8.06 -1.51
CA GLU A 51 -6.20 -9.38 -1.55
C GLU A 51 -6.55 -9.92 -0.14
N GLY A 52 -6.17 -9.19 0.92
CA GLY A 52 -6.32 -9.63 2.30
C GLY A 52 -5.12 -10.44 2.82
N THR A 53 -5.23 -10.95 4.03
CA THR A 53 -4.17 -11.75 4.67
C THR A 53 -4.77 -13.02 5.25
N ALA A 54 -4.12 -14.16 5.00
CA ALA A 54 -4.49 -15.45 5.56
C ALA A 54 -3.43 -15.94 6.56
N VAL A 55 -3.84 -16.75 7.54
CA VAL A 55 -2.96 -17.35 8.55
C VAL A 55 -2.56 -18.75 8.11
N ILE A 56 -1.25 -19.02 8.07
CA ILE A 56 -0.71 -20.37 7.88
C ILE A 56 -0.20 -20.86 9.25
N SER A 57 -0.88 -21.87 9.82
CA SER A 57 -0.50 -22.48 11.10
C SER A 57 0.25 -23.79 10.87
N ILE A 58 1.55 -23.80 11.19
CA ILE A 58 2.39 -25.00 11.09
C ILE A 58 3.07 -25.30 12.42
N LYS A 59 3.17 -26.60 12.76
CA LYS A 59 4.03 -27.07 13.84
C LYS A 59 5.40 -27.38 13.26
N VAL A 60 6.45 -26.85 13.89
CA VAL A 60 7.84 -27.09 13.51
C VAL A 60 8.61 -27.66 14.69
N PRO A 61 9.68 -28.45 14.45
CA PRO A 61 10.56 -28.89 15.53
C PRO A 61 11.13 -27.69 16.32
N ILE A 62 11.38 -27.89 17.61
CA ILE A 62 11.89 -26.82 18.50
C ILE A 62 13.21 -26.24 17.97
N GLY A 63 14.08 -27.08 17.42
CA GLY A 63 15.34 -26.65 16.81
C GLY A 63 15.13 -25.70 15.63
N MET A 64 14.10 -25.93 14.81
CA MET A 64 13.76 -25.07 13.69
C MET A 64 13.22 -23.73 14.18
N LYS A 65 12.32 -23.71 15.16
CA LYS A 65 11.83 -22.46 15.77
C LYS A 65 13.00 -21.59 16.25
N ARG A 66 13.93 -22.18 17.02
CA ARG A 66 15.13 -21.48 17.52
C ARG A 66 16.01 -20.96 16.39
N ALA A 67 16.16 -21.71 15.30
CA ALA A 67 16.94 -21.27 14.15
C ALA A 67 16.30 -20.05 13.47
N VAL A 68 14.97 -20.06 13.28
CA VAL A 68 14.22 -18.92 12.72
C VAL A 68 14.37 -17.68 13.61
N GLU A 69 14.18 -17.81 14.92
CA GLU A 69 14.32 -16.70 15.86
C GLU A 69 15.72 -16.07 15.85
N ARG A 70 16.78 -16.91 15.82
CA ARG A 70 18.16 -16.41 15.73
C ARG A 70 18.40 -15.66 14.41
N LYS A 71 17.97 -16.22 13.28
CA LYS A 71 18.17 -15.59 11.96
C LYS A 71 17.36 -14.30 11.81
N ALA A 72 16.15 -14.26 12.34
CA ALA A 72 15.33 -13.04 12.39
C ALA A 72 16.05 -11.95 13.19
N LYS A 73 16.56 -12.27 14.38
CA LYS A 73 17.32 -11.33 15.22
C LYS A 73 18.56 -10.80 14.51
N SER A 74 19.35 -11.67 13.87
CA SER A 74 20.54 -11.23 13.12
C SER A 74 20.20 -10.35 11.92
N ALA A 75 19.01 -10.51 11.33
CA ALA A 75 18.54 -9.69 10.22
C ALA A 75 17.82 -8.39 10.68
N GLY A 76 17.70 -8.13 11.98
CA GLY A 76 16.93 -6.99 12.51
C GLY A 76 15.42 -7.09 12.25
N MET A 77 14.92 -8.30 12.02
CA MET A 77 13.52 -8.56 11.66
C MET A 77 12.77 -9.24 12.80
N SER A 78 11.44 -9.08 12.82
CA SER A 78 10.59 -9.93 13.65
C SER A 78 10.55 -11.36 13.09
N THR A 79 10.31 -12.35 13.95
CA THR A 79 10.22 -13.78 13.55
C THR A 79 9.20 -14.00 12.43
N SER A 80 8.06 -13.31 12.47
CA SER A 80 7.01 -13.44 11.45
C SER A 80 7.38 -12.76 10.13
N ALA A 81 8.12 -11.64 10.16
CA ALA A 81 8.62 -10.99 8.96
C ALA A 81 9.67 -11.86 8.27
N TYR A 82 10.61 -12.40 9.04
CA TYR A 82 11.60 -13.34 8.54
C TYR A 82 10.96 -14.61 7.95
N ALA A 83 9.97 -15.20 8.65
CA ALA A 83 9.26 -16.37 8.17
C ALA A 83 8.52 -16.10 6.85
N ARG A 84 7.83 -14.95 6.74
CA ARG A 84 7.18 -14.53 5.49
C ARG A 84 8.17 -14.35 4.35
N ALA A 85 9.32 -13.72 4.59
CA ALA A 85 10.37 -13.55 3.59
C ALA A 85 10.94 -14.90 3.12
N ALA A 86 11.19 -15.83 4.04
CA ALA A 86 11.69 -17.16 3.70
C ALA A 86 10.67 -17.99 2.89
N LEU A 87 9.37 -17.86 3.18
CA LEU A 87 8.31 -18.49 2.38
C LEU A 87 8.22 -17.84 0.98
N ALA A 88 8.26 -16.50 0.93
CA ALA A 88 8.22 -15.76 -0.32
C ALA A 88 9.41 -16.09 -1.24
N ASP A 89 10.62 -16.20 -0.70
CA ASP A 89 11.80 -16.64 -1.46
C ASP A 89 11.60 -17.98 -2.17
N LYS A 90 10.90 -18.93 -1.52
CA LYS A 90 10.63 -20.25 -2.09
C LYS A 90 9.43 -20.30 -3.04
N LEU A 91 8.43 -19.46 -2.83
CA LEU A 91 7.20 -19.45 -3.63
C LEU A 91 7.30 -18.51 -4.84
N LEU A 92 8.02 -17.40 -4.71
CA LEU A 92 8.21 -16.38 -5.73
C LEU A 92 9.59 -16.45 -6.40
N GLY A 93 10.51 -17.24 -5.84
CA GLY A 93 11.77 -17.62 -6.47
C GLY A 93 11.52 -18.54 -7.66
N VAL A 94 11.21 -17.93 -8.80
CA VAL A 94 11.15 -18.55 -10.13
C VAL A 94 12.36 -19.47 -10.33
N GLU A 95 12.07 -20.67 -10.85
CA GLU A 95 13.00 -21.69 -11.33
C GLU A 95 14.37 -21.15 -11.74
N ARG A 96 15.41 -21.46 -10.95
CA ARG A 96 16.76 -21.67 -11.50
C ARG A 96 17.02 -23.16 -11.54
N HIS A 97 16.20 -23.87 -12.30
CA HIS A 97 16.51 -25.22 -12.74
C HIS A 97 17.27 -25.11 -14.07
N GLY A 98 18.53 -25.55 -14.06
CA GLY A 98 19.30 -25.99 -15.23
C GLY A 98 19.33 -25.08 -16.47
N MET A 99 20.44 -24.35 -16.63
CA MET A 99 21.11 -24.25 -17.93
C MET A 99 22.54 -24.75 -17.76
#